data_AF-A0A9R1XNF9-F1
#
_entry.id   AF-A0A9R1XNF9-F1
#
_cell.length_a   1.000
_cell.length_b   1.000
_cell.length_c   1.000
_cell.angle_alpha   90.00
_cell.angle_beta   90.00
_cell.angle_gamma   90.00
#
_symmetry.space_group_name_H-M   'P 1'
#
loop_
_entity.id
_entity.type
_entity.pdbx_description
1 polymer ?
#
loop_
_entity_poly.entity_id
_entity_poly.type
_entity_poly.pdbx_seq_one_letter_code
_entity_poly.pdbx_strand_id
1 'polypeptide(L)'
;MLLCKTGITHDERDNGRNRGSWTVPKMTHNENTDIGRGEDALQAVGSSAIIQHRDASVQRYKQKRRNRLFAKTIRYEVRKLNVEKRPRIKGRFVKRN
;
A
#
# COMPACT_ATOMS: atom_id res chain seq x y z
N MET A 1 17.24 44.95 -22.55
CA MET A 1 17.82 43.64 -22.92
C MET A 1 18.05 42.84 -21.65
N LEU A 2 17.43 41.69 -21.50
CA LEU A 2 18.03 40.46 -20.95
C LEU A 2 17.05 39.30 -21.19
N LEU A 3 17.54 38.36 -21.99
CA LEU A 3 16.85 37.19 -22.52
C LEU A 3 16.54 36.14 -21.44
N CYS A 4 15.50 35.35 -21.71
CA CYS A 4 15.15 34.10 -21.04
C CYS A 4 16.31 33.09 -21.09
N LYS A 5 16.54 32.36 -19.99
CA LYS A 5 17.19 31.04 -20.03
C LYS A 5 16.45 30.07 -19.12
N THR A 6 15.59 29.28 -19.75
CA THR A 6 15.29 27.91 -19.37
C THR A 6 16.59 27.09 -19.32
N GLY A 7 16.67 26.13 -18.40
CA GLY A 7 17.69 25.08 -18.45
C GLY A 7 18.25 24.71 -17.08
N ILE A 8 17.44 24.03 -16.26
CA ILE A 8 18.01 23.16 -15.23
C ILE A 8 18.52 21.93 -15.97
N THR A 9 19.84 21.87 -16.18
CA THR A 9 20.53 20.66 -16.61
C THR A 9 20.54 19.70 -15.43
N HIS A 10 19.65 18.72 -15.43
CA HIS A 10 19.83 17.55 -14.57
C HIS A 10 20.73 16.59 -15.33
N ASP A 11 21.98 16.47 -14.88
CA ASP A 11 22.93 15.46 -15.37
C ASP A 11 22.28 14.08 -15.27
N GLU A 12 22.09 13.43 -16.42
CA GLU A 12 21.87 12.00 -16.51
C GLU A 12 23.19 11.31 -16.20
N ARG A 13 23.31 10.75 -15.00
CA ARG A 13 24.23 9.64 -14.77
C ARG A 13 23.45 8.42 -14.31
N ASP A 14 23.26 7.56 -15.29
CA ASP A 14 22.79 6.19 -15.22
C ASP A 14 23.63 5.40 -14.21
N ASN A 15 23.00 4.86 -13.17
CA ASN A 15 23.60 3.76 -12.42
C ASN A 15 22.56 2.99 -11.61
N GLY A 16 22.43 1.70 -11.94
CA GLY A 16 21.89 0.71 -11.01
C GLY A 16 20.50 0.21 -11.35
N ARG A 17 20.43 -0.72 -12.29
CA ARG A 17 19.32 -1.67 -12.46
C ARG A 17 18.90 -2.26 -11.11
N ASN A 18 17.75 -1.83 -10.60
CA ASN A 18 16.89 -2.68 -9.79
C ASN A 18 15.44 -2.36 -10.10
N ARG A 19 14.93 -2.93 -11.20
CA ARG A 19 13.49 -3.11 -11.36
C ARG A 19 13.08 -4.14 -10.34
N GLY A 20 12.82 -3.68 -9.11
CA GLY A 20 12.24 -4.48 -8.04
C GLY A 20 10.93 -5.05 -8.54
N SER A 21 11.00 -6.23 -9.13
CA SER A 21 9.86 -7.05 -9.48
C SER A 21 9.22 -7.41 -8.16
N TRP A 22 8.13 -6.72 -7.80
CA TRP A 22 7.23 -7.11 -6.71
C TRP A 22 6.48 -8.40 -7.11
N THR A 23 7.20 -9.41 -7.60
CA THR A 23 6.66 -10.73 -7.84
C THR A 23 6.56 -11.43 -6.51
N VAL A 24 5.34 -11.54 -6.02
CA VAL A 24 4.99 -12.43 -4.90
C VAL A 24 5.51 -13.83 -5.26
N PRO A 25 6.42 -14.42 -4.48
CA PRO A 25 6.94 -15.75 -4.76
C PRO A 25 5.78 -16.74 -4.92
N LYS A 26 5.74 -17.46 -6.04
CA LYS A 26 4.80 -18.56 -6.22
C LYS A 26 5.24 -19.70 -5.30
N MET A 27 4.49 -19.94 -4.23
CA MET A 27 4.65 -21.13 -3.42
C MET A 27 4.16 -22.32 -4.24
N THR A 28 5.11 -23.12 -4.73
CA THR A 28 4.82 -24.39 -5.39
C THR A 28 4.34 -25.38 -4.33
N HIS A 29 3.08 -25.76 -4.39
CA HIS A 29 2.62 -26.98 -3.75
C HIS A 29 3.18 -28.12 -4.61
N ASN A 30 4.26 -28.75 -4.14
CA ASN A 30 4.86 -29.86 -4.86
C ASN A 30 4.03 -31.11 -4.60
N GLU A 31 3.23 -31.50 -5.58
CA GLU A 31 2.61 -32.83 -5.64
C GLU A 31 3.63 -33.79 -6.24
N ASN A 32 4.54 -34.32 -5.43
CA ASN A 32 5.34 -35.50 -5.78
C ASN A 32 5.78 -36.24 -4.51
N THR A 33 5.08 -37.33 -4.23
CA THR A 33 5.58 -38.42 -3.39
C THR A 33 6.72 -39.11 -4.13
N ASP A 34 7.96 -38.84 -3.76
CA ASP A 34 9.04 -39.80 -3.98
C ASP A 34 9.90 -39.91 -2.71
N ILE A 35 10.04 -41.15 -2.26
CA ILE A 35 10.64 -41.54 -0.99
C ILE A 35 12.15 -41.65 -1.22
N GLY A 36 12.92 -40.63 -0.82
CA GLY A 36 14.38 -40.64 -0.88
C GLY A 36 14.99 -40.20 0.44
N ARG A 37 15.69 -41.13 1.13
CA ARG A 37 16.38 -40.96 2.42
C ARG A 37 17.51 -39.94 2.36
N GLY A 38 17.66 -39.15 3.41
CA GLY A 38 18.83 -38.31 3.69
C GLY A 38 18.56 -37.34 4.84
N GLU A 39 18.85 -37.77 6.06
CA GLU A 39 19.11 -36.95 7.26
C GLU A 39 19.80 -35.61 6.92
N ASP A 40 19.14 -34.46 7.06
CA ASP A 40 19.30 -33.55 8.20
C ASP A 40 18.06 -32.64 8.33
N ALA A 41 17.22 -32.95 9.32
CA ALA A 41 15.95 -32.29 9.58
C ALA A 41 16.13 -30.92 10.27
N LEU A 42 16.44 -29.87 9.52
CA LEU A 42 16.09 -28.49 9.91
C LEU A 42 14.62 -28.21 9.56
N GLN A 43 13.77 -28.88 10.33
CA GLN A 43 12.44 -28.49 10.78
C GLN A 43 11.55 -27.67 9.82
N ALA A 44 10.68 -28.44 9.16
CA ALA A 44 9.37 -28.08 8.64
C ALA A 44 8.37 -27.58 9.71
N VAL A 45 8.79 -26.66 10.58
CA VAL A 45 7.95 -26.06 11.65
C VAL A 45 7.45 -24.66 11.26
N GLY A 46 8.03 -24.05 10.22
CA GLY A 46 7.63 -22.72 9.72
C GLY A 46 6.41 -22.69 8.81
N SER A 47 6.06 -23.79 8.14
CA SER A 47 5.07 -23.77 7.04
C SER A 47 3.62 -23.66 7.52
N SER A 48 3.26 -24.37 8.59
CA SER A 48 1.88 -24.37 9.12
C SER A 48 1.52 -23.03 9.77
N ALA A 49 2.42 -22.47 10.58
CA ALA A 49 2.23 -21.15 11.17
C ALA A 49 2.09 -20.05 10.10
N ILE A 50 2.91 -20.07 9.05
CA ILE A 50 2.83 -19.12 7.94
C ILE A 50 1.49 -19.24 7.18
N ILE A 51 1.02 -20.46 6.90
CA ILE A 51 -0.27 -20.69 6.25
C ILE A 51 -1.42 -20.19 7.15
N GLN A 52 -1.40 -20.49 8.44
CA GLN A 52 -2.39 -20.01 9.41
C GLN A 52 -2.41 -18.47 9.51
N HIS A 53 -1.24 -17.83 9.53
CA HIS A 53 -1.14 -16.37 9.53
C HIS A 53 -1.71 -15.75 8.24
N ARG A 54 -1.48 -16.39 7.09
CA ARG A 54 -2.06 -15.96 5.82
C ARG A 54 -3.56 -16.11 5.82
N ASP A 55 -4.08 -17.25 6.25
CA ASP A 55 -5.52 -17.51 6.30
C ASP A 55 -6.23 -16.53 7.23
N ALA A 56 -5.69 -16.28 8.43
CA ALA A 56 -6.19 -15.26 9.34
C ALA A 56 -6.19 -13.85 8.71
N SER A 57 -5.12 -13.50 8.00
CA SER A 57 -5.00 -12.22 7.29
C SER A 57 -6.02 -12.09 6.16
N VAL A 58 -6.24 -13.14 5.37
CA VAL A 58 -7.22 -13.19 4.28
C VAL A 58 -8.64 -13.09 4.84
N GLN A 59 -8.96 -13.79 5.92
CA GLN A 59 -10.27 -13.68 6.58
C GLN A 59 -10.51 -12.26 7.11
N ARG A 60 -9.52 -11.66 7.78
CA ARG A 60 -9.59 -10.25 8.21
C ARG A 60 -9.81 -9.30 7.03
N TYR A 61 -9.13 -9.51 5.90
CA TYR A 61 -9.33 -8.74 4.68
C TYR A 61 -10.76 -8.89 4.15
N LYS A 62 -11.28 -10.11 4.01
CA LYS A 62 -12.65 -10.39 3.55
C LYS A 62 -13.68 -9.74 4.46
N GLN A 63 -13.52 -9.87 5.78
CA GLN A 63 -14.39 -9.24 6.77
C GLN A 63 -14.35 -7.72 6.68
N LYS A 64 -13.15 -7.11 6.62
CA LYS A 64 -12.99 -5.67 6.44
C LYS A 64 -13.61 -5.19 5.13
N ARG A 65 -13.50 -5.95 4.03
CA ARG A 65 -14.08 -5.62 2.73
C ARG A 65 -15.60 -5.64 2.76
N ARG A 66 -16.21 -6.66 3.39
CA ARG A 66 -17.66 -6.75 3.57
C ARG A 66 -18.20 -5.59 4.40
N ASN A 67 -17.46 -5.18 5.43
CA ASN A 67 -17.87 -4.11 6.36
C ASN A 67 -17.44 -2.69 5.93
N ARG A 68 -17.07 -2.48 4.66
CA ARG A 68 -16.74 -1.12 4.19
C ARG A 68 -18.00 -0.27 4.15
N LEU A 69 -17.97 0.87 4.82
CA LEU A 69 -19.03 1.87 4.74
C LEU A 69 -18.70 2.81 3.58
N PHE A 70 -19.53 2.81 2.54
CA PHE A 70 -19.38 3.70 1.38
C PHE A 70 -20.09 5.03 1.53
N ALA A 71 -21.01 5.14 2.49
CA ALA A 71 -21.64 6.39 2.82
C ALA A 71 -20.61 7.40 3.38
N LYS A 72 -20.81 8.68 3.07
CA LYS A 72 -19.97 9.76 3.60
C LYS A 72 -20.18 9.84 5.11
N THR A 73 -19.14 9.55 5.89
CA THR A 73 -19.14 9.71 7.35
C THR A 73 -18.45 11.01 7.73
N ILE A 74 -19.13 11.84 8.52
CA ILE A 74 -18.56 13.06 9.09
C ILE A 74 -18.03 12.71 10.47
N ARG A 75 -16.70 12.61 10.61
CA ARG A 75 -16.08 12.23 11.90
C ARG A 75 -15.92 13.39 12.89
N TYR A 76 -15.71 14.59 12.37
CA TYR A 76 -15.44 15.77 13.18
C TYR A 76 -16.52 16.81 12.93
N GLU A 77 -17.62 16.69 13.66
CA GLU A 77 -18.81 17.52 13.48
C GLU A 77 -18.51 19.00 13.72
N VAL A 78 -17.76 19.32 14.78
CA VAL A 78 -17.32 20.69 15.08
C VAL A 78 -16.56 21.30 13.90
N ARG A 79 -15.70 20.53 13.22
CA ARG A 79 -14.96 21.03 12.04
C ARG A 79 -15.87 21.25 10.83
N LYS A 80 -16.90 20.42 10.65
CA LYS A 80 -17.91 20.62 9.60
C LYS A 80 -18.65 21.95 9.81
N LEU A 81 -19.14 22.20 11.02
CA LEU A 81 -19.82 23.46 11.38
C LEU A 81 -18.92 24.68 11.19
N ASN A 82 -17.65 24.59 11.59
CA ASN A 82 -16.69 25.68 11.42
C ASN A 82 -16.39 25.98 9.94
N VAL A 83 -16.36 24.95 9.09
CA VAL A 83 -16.19 25.10 7.64
C VAL A 83 -17.41 25.74 6.98
N GLU A 84 -18.62 25.41 7.44
CA GLU A 84 -19.87 26.00 6.94
C GLU A 84 -19.97 27.49 7.27
N LYS A 85 -19.49 27.91 8.44
CA LYS A 85 -19.47 29.32 8.88
C LYS A 85 -18.42 30.18 8.17
N ARG A 86 -17.39 29.58 7.56
CA ARG A 86 -16.23 30.32 7.00
C ARG A 86 -16.58 30.94 5.64
N PRO A 87 -16.22 32.21 5.35
CA PRO A 87 -16.57 32.86 4.10
C PRO A 87 -15.90 32.18 2.89
N ARG A 88 -16.66 32.00 1.81
CA ARG A 88 -16.20 31.39 0.55
C ARG A 88 -16.52 32.28 -0.65
N ILE A 89 -15.61 32.35 -1.61
CA ILE A 89 -15.83 32.94 -2.94
C ILE A 89 -15.41 31.89 -3.98
N LYS A 90 -16.32 31.53 -4.91
CA LYS A 90 -16.10 30.48 -5.92
C LYS A 90 -15.58 29.15 -5.32
N GLY A 91 -16.11 28.78 -4.15
CA GLY A 91 -15.74 27.55 -3.42
C GLY A 91 -14.44 27.62 -2.60
N ARG A 92 -13.68 28.72 -2.68
CA ARG A 92 -12.39 28.89 -1.97
C ARG A 92 -12.59 29.73 -0.70
N PHE A 93 -11.82 29.44 0.34
CA PHE A 93 -11.82 30.27 1.55
C PHE A 93 -11.09 31.59 1.31
N VAL A 94 -11.60 32.67 1.89
CA VAL A 94 -10.98 33.99 1.86
C VAL A 94 -10.51 34.41 3.25
N LYS A 95 -9.44 35.22 3.30
CA LYS A 95 -9.00 35.88 4.53
C LYS A 95 -9.80 37.17 4.69
N ARG A 96 -10.23 37.47 5.91
CA ARG A 96 -10.73 38.81 6.24
C ARG A 96 -9.51 39.70 6.49
N ASN A 97 -9.48 40.86 5.83
CA ASN A 97 -8.50 41.91 6.10
C ASN A 97 -8.68 42.43 7.52
#